data_AF-K9XN39-F1
#
_entry.id   AF-K9XN39-F1
#
_cell.length_a   1.000
_cell.length_b   1.000
_cell.length_c   1.000
_cell.angle_alpha   90.00
_cell.angle_beta   90.00
_cell.angle_gamma   90.00
#
_symmetry.space_group_name_H-M   'P 1'
#
loop_
_entity.id
_entity.type
_entity.pdbx_description
1 polymer ?
#
loop_
_entity_poly.entity_id
_entity_poly.type
_entity_poly.pdbx_seq_one_letter_code
_entity_poly.pdbx_strand_id
1 'polypeptide(L)'
;MQRRKILIAAKTYPSISTKYKETVCTAGILLDDNEKPLQWIRIYPIRSRELEVDQRFPKWGIISAEIEKNDKDYREESFRINDSSIELVRACF
;
A
#
# COMPACT_ATOMS: atom_id res chain seq x y z
N MET A 1 4.96 13.57 5.20
CA MET A 1 4.03 12.42 5.10
C MET A 1 2.63 12.93 4.80
N GLN A 2 1.96 12.41 3.78
CA GLN A 2 0.57 12.79 3.46
C GLN A 2 -0.31 11.55 3.57
N ARG A 3 -1.36 11.64 4.39
CA ARG A 3 -2.36 10.57 4.52
C ARG A 3 -3.27 10.59 3.30
N ARG A 4 -3.36 9.46 2.59
CA ARG A 4 -4.20 9.33 1.39
C ARG A 4 -4.98 8.03 1.41
N LYS A 5 -6.13 8.02 0.73
CA LYS A 5 -6.95 6.82 0.51
C LYS A 5 -6.37 6.07 -0.68
N ILE A 6 -6.22 4.76 -0.56
CA ILE A 6 -5.61 3.91 -1.58
C ILE A 6 -6.51 2.69 -1.77
N LEU A 7 -6.97 2.48 -3.00
CA LEU A 7 -7.64 1.26 -3.40
C LEU A 7 -6.60 0.22 -3.76
N ILE A 8 -6.65 -0.94 -3.13
CA ILE A 8 -5.66 -2.00 -3.35
C ILE A 8 -6.09 -2.86 -4.54
N ALA A 9 -5.40 -2.70 -5.66
CA ALA A 9 -5.73 -3.40 -6.90
C ALA A 9 -5.09 -4.79 -6.96
N ALA A 10 -3.80 -4.89 -6.63
CA ALA A 10 -3.07 -6.15 -6.69
C ALA A 10 -2.01 -6.26 -5.60
N LYS A 11 -1.82 -7.48 -5.11
CA LYS A 11 -0.76 -7.86 -4.20
C LYS A 11 0.05 -8.95 -4.88
N THR A 12 1.36 -8.79 -4.95
CA THR A 12 2.21 -9.90 -5.38
C THR A 12 2.31 -10.93 -4.25
N TYR A 13 2.57 -12.18 -4.61
CA TYR A 13 2.90 -13.21 -3.64
C TYR A 13 4.14 -12.78 -2.83
N PRO A 14 4.21 -13.05 -1.52
CA PRO A 14 5.38 -12.73 -0.72
C PRO A 14 6.61 -13.45 -1.26
N SER A 15 7.64 -12.68 -1.60
CA SER A 15 8.96 -13.23 -1.85
C SER A 15 9.60 -13.50 -0.49
N ILE A 16 9.77 -14.78 -0.15
CA ILE A 16 10.49 -15.20 1.05
C ILE A 16 11.96 -14.83 0.86
N SER A 17 12.36 -13.66 1.34
CA SER A 17 13.76 -13.25 1.38
C SER A 17 14.34 -13.59 2.75
N THR A 18 15.31 -14.49 2.79
CA THR A 18 16.01 -14.95 4.01
C THR A 18 16.69 -13.82 4.79
N LYS A 19 16.88 -12.64 4.17
CA LYS A 19 17.62 -11.50 4.75
C LYS A 19 16.73 -10.37 5.27
N TYR A 20 15.50 -10.24 4.75
CA TYR A 20 14.55 -9.20 5.13
C TYR A 20 13.17 -9.83 5.13
N LYS A 21 12.57 -9.94 6.32
CA LYS A 21 11.20 -10.39 6.60
C LYS A 21 10.25 -10.06 5.43
N GLU A 22 9.56 -11.08 4.92
CA GLU A 22 8.74 -11.09 3.69
C GLU A 22 8.20 -9.73 3.25
N THR A 23 8.72 -9.22 2.11
CA THR A 23 8.25 -7.99 1.48
C THR A 23 7.37 -8.32 0.28
N VAL A 24 6.24 -7.62 0.15
CA VAL A 24 5.34 -7.72 -1.00
C VAL A 24 5.35 -6.41 -1.79
N CYS A 25 5.26 -6.53 -3.10
CA CYS A 25 4.93 -5.41 -3.97
C CYS A 25 3.41 -5.29 -4.02
N THR A 26 2.88 -4.12 -3.68
CA THR A 26 1.44 -3.88 -3.75
C THR A 26 1.19 -2.78 -4.76
N ALA A 27 0.31 -3.04 -5.72
CA ALA A 27 -0.20 -2.04 -6.64
C ALA A 27 -1.51 -1.49 -6.07
N GLY A 28 -1.58 -0.18 -5.93
CA GLY A 28 -2.75 0.54 -5.46
C GLY A 28 -3.12 1.68 -6.41
N ILE A 29 -4.31 2.23 -6.21
CA ILE A 29 -4.80 3.41 -6.90
C ILE A 29 -5.07 4.45 -5.83
N LEU A 30 -4.45 5.62 -5.97
CA LEU A 30 -4.74 6.76 -5.12
C LEU A 30 -6.16 7.23 -5.37
N LEU A 31 -6.93 7.37 -4.31
CA LEU A 31 -8.27 7.92 -4.34
C LEU A 31 -8.27 9.35 -3.82
N ASP A 32 -9.08 10.19 -4.45
CA ASP A 32 -9.43 11.52 -3.93
C ASP A 32 -10.38 11.41 -2.72
N ASP A 33 -10.70 12.54 -2.09
CA ASP A 33 -11.66 12.58 -0.99
C ASP A 33 -13.04 12.02 -1.41
N ASN A 34 -13.41 12.26 -2.67
CA ASN A 34 -14.61 11.76 -3.35
C ASN A 34 -14.50 10.32 -3.89
N GLU A 35 -13.53 9.52 -3.41
CA GLU A 35 -13.30 8.12 -3.85
C GLU A 35 -13.00 7.95 -5.34
N LYS A 36 -12.63 9.03 -6.05
CA LYS A 36 -12.28 8.99 -7.48
C LYS A 36 -10.83 8.53 -7.66
N PRO A 37 -10.54 7.62 -8.62
CA PRO A 37 -9.18 7.21 -8.91
C PRO A 37 -8.39 8.37 -9.54
N LEU A 38 -7.33 8.80 -8.85
CA LEU A 38 -6.44 9.88 -9.28
C LEU A 38 -5.27 9.34 -10.10
N GLN A 39 -4.54 8.37 -9.54
CA GLN A 39 -3.31 7.85 -10.13
C GLN A 39 -3.00 6.45 -9.64
N TRP A 40 -2.27 5.69 -10.45
CA TRP A 40 -1.71 4.40 -10.03
C TRP A 40 -0.46 4.62 -9.19
N ILE A 41 -0.37 3.88 -8.09
CA ILE A 41 0.80 3.88 -7.22
C ILE A 41 1.32 2.47 -7.02
N ARG A 42 2.63 2.36 -7.04
CA ARG A 42 3.36 1.15 -6.68
C ARG A 42 3.95 1.36 -5.29
N ILE A 43 3.54 0.51 -4.37
CA ILE A 43 4.01 0.54 -3.00
C ILE A 43 5.01 -0.59 -2.80
N TYR A 44 6.24 -0.20 -2.48
CA TYR A 44 7.31 -1.13 -2.19
C TYR A 44 8.32 -0.55 -1.19
N PRO A 45 8.81 -1.33 -0.21
CA PRO A 45 8.34 -2.66 0.21
C PRO A 45 7.19 -2.57 1.24
N ILE A 46 6.17 -3.45 1.15
CA ILE A 46 5.20 -3.65 2.24
C ILE A 46 5.57 -4.91 3.03
N ARG A 47 5.67 -4.80 4.35
CA ARG A 47 5.99 -5.91 5.26
C ARG A 47 4.75 -6.71 5.64
N SER A 48 4.26 -7.56 4.74
CA SER A 48 2.94 -8.20 4.88
C SER A 48 2.80 -9.14 6.10
N ARG A 49 3.90 -9.66 6.64
CA ARG A 49 3.89 -10.56 7.80
C ARG A 49 3.94 -9.84 9.15
N GLU A 50 4.46 -8.60 9.17
CA GLU A 50 4.46 -7.76 10.37
C GLU A 50 3.18 -6.92 10.47
N LEU A 51 2.40 -6.81 9.40
CA LEU A 51 1.05 -6.25 9.47
C LEU A 51 0.20 -7.10 10.43
N GLU A 52 -0.27 -6.46 11.50
CA GLU A 52 -1.22 -7.03 12.44
C GLU A 52 -2.48 -7.48 11.70
N VAL A 53 -3.24 -8.42 12.26
CA VAL A 53 -4.44 -8.97 11.61
C VAL A 53 -5.42 -7.86 11.19
N ASP A 54 -5.47 -6.77 11.98
CA ASP A 54 -6.28 -5.57 11.72
C ASP A 54 -5.79 -4.74 10.53
N GLN A 55 -4.48 -4.78 10.25
CA GLN A 55 -3.86 -4.11 9.11
C GLN A 55 -3.85 -4.98 7.85
N ARG A 56 -4.43 -6.20 7.90
CA ARG A 56 -4.61 -7.04 6.71
C ARG A 56 -5.81 -6.58 5.92
N PHE A 57 -5.54 -5.84 4.86
CA PHE A 57 -6.56 -5.43 3.90
C PHE A 57 -6.84 -6.51 2.84
N PRO A 58 -8.09 -6.74 2.42
CA PRO A 58 -8.39 -7.65 1.30
C PRO A 58 -7.99 -7.03 -0.05
N LYS A 59 -8.04 -7.84 -1.11
CA LYS A 59 -7.98 -7.32 -2.49
C LYS A 59 -9.20 -6.41 -2.71
N TRP A 60 -9.04 -5.29 -3.40
CA TRP A 60 -10.08 -4.27 -3.62
C TRP A 60 -10.53 -3.51 -2.35
N GLY A 61 -9.85 -3.70 -1.21
CA GLY A 61 -10.06 -2.87 -0.04
C GLY A 61 -9.54 -1.44 -0.24
N ILE A 62 -10.22 -0.47 0.36
CA ILE A 62 -9.76 0.91 0.48
C ILE A 62 -9.08 1.05 1.84
N ILE A 63 -7.79 1.40 1.81
CA ILE A 63 -7.01 1.70 2.99
C ILE A 63 -6.71 3.20 3.05
N SER A 64 -6.56 3.74 4.25
CA SER A 64 -5.99 5.06 4.49
C SER A 64 -4.64 4.86 5.12
N ALA A 65 -3.61 5.42 4.50
CA ALA A 65 -2.25 5.31 5.02
C ALA A 65 -1.43 6.54 4.66
N GLU A 66 -0.37 6.75 5.42
CA GLU A 66 0.63 7.76 5.11
C GLU A 66 1.56 7.24 4.02
N ILE A 67 1.61 7.95 2.90
CA ILE A 67 2.53 7.67 1.82
C ILE A 67 3.53 8.81 1.63
N GLU A 68 4.70 8.43 1.15
CA GLU A 68 5.79 9.34 0.81
C GLU A 68 6.36 8.97 -0.56
N LYS A 69 6.59 9.98 -1.39
CA LYS A 69 7.21 9.78 -2.70
C LYS A 69 8.66 9.37 -2.49
N ASN A 70 9.07 8.26 -3.11
CA ASN A 70 10.45 7.82 -3.01
C ASN A 70 11.31 8.59 -4.02
N ASP A 71 11.99 9.65 -3.58
CA ASP A 71 12.86 10.47 -4.44
C ASP A 71 14.04 9.69 -5.07
N LYS A 72 14.38 8.54 -4.49
CA LYS A 72 15.45 7.67 -5.00
C LYS A 72 15.08 6.83 -6.23
N ASP A 73 13.79 6.74 -6.59
CA ASP A 73 13.35 5.97 -7.76
C ASP A 73 12.76 6.92 -8.79
N TYR A 74 13.28 6.87 -10.02
CA TYR A 74 12.89 7.79 -11.10
C TYR A 74 11.42 7.63 -11.54
N ARG A 75 10.74 6.56 -11.11
CA ARG A 75 9.34 6.32 -11.46
C ARG A 75 8.44 7.18 -10.60
N GLU A 76 7.62 7.98 -11.26
CA GLU A 76 6.62 8.85 -10.64
C GLU A 76 5.62 8.06 -9.77
N GLU A 77 5.47 6.77 -10.08
CA GLU A 77 4.57 5.81 -9.45
C GLU A 77 5.13 5.18 -8.17
N SER A 78 6.41 5.39 -7.83
CA SER A 78 7.08 4.69 -6.72
C SER A 78 6.87 5.42 -5.38
N PHE A 79 6.06 4.82 -4.52
CA PHE A 79 5.74 5.35 -3.19
C PHE A 79 6.15 4.38 -2.08
N ARG A 80 6.58 4.96 -0.96
CA ARG A 80 6.74 4.25 0.31
C ARG A 80 5.50 4.48 1.17
N ILE A 81 5.09 3.44 1.88
CA ILE A 81 3.99 3.50 2.84
C ILE A 81 4.55 3.31 4.24
N ASN A 82 3.97 4.00 5.22
CA ASN A 82 4.21 3.69 6.61
C ASN A 82 3.28 2.56 7.05
N ASP A 83 3.84 1.37 7.31
CA ASP A 83 3.06 0.20 7.73
C ASP A 83 2.32 0.40 9.06
N SER A 84 2.88 1.13 10.01
CA SER A 84 2.20 1.46 11.27
C SER A 84 0.96 2.34 11.10
N SER A 85 0.89 3.14 10.02
CA SER A 85 -0.20 4.09 9.79
C SER A 85 -1.30 3.54 8.85
N ILE A 86 -1.29 2.23 8.55
CA ILE A 86 -2.28 1.61 7.67
C ILE A 86 -3.57 1.35 8.44
N GLU A 87 -4.66 1.93 7.97
CA GLU A 87 -6.00 1.71 8.49
C GLU A 87 -6.95 1.28 7.36
N LEU A 88 -7.74 0.23 7.62
CA LEU A 88 -8.74 -0.25 6.66
C LEU A 88 -9.99 0.62 6.75
N VAL A 89 -10.23 1.46 5.73
CA VAL A 89 -11.43 2.31 5.67
C VAL A 89 -12.63 1.50 5.21
N ARG A 90 -12.42 0.63 4.21
CA ARG A 90 -13.47 -0.18 3.62
C ARG A 90 -12.92 -1.50 3.11
N ALA A 91 -13.41 -2.60 3.63
CA ALA A 91 -13.29 -3.89 2.97
C ALA A 91 -14.32 -3.94 1.83
N CYS A 92 -13.87 -4.24 0.62
CA CYS A 92 -14.75 -4.52 -0.50
C CYS A 92 -14.47 -5.95 -0.96
N PHE A 93 -14.84 -6.92 -0.11
CA PHE A 93 -15.18 -8.32 -0.38
C PHE A 93 -15.30 -9.08 0.93
#